data_AF-A0A529XYB5-F1
#
_entry.id   AF-A0A529XYB5-F1
#
_cell.length_a   1.000
_cell.length_b   1.000
_cell.length_c   1.000
_cell.angle_alpha   90.00
_cell.angle_beta   90.00
_cell.angle_gamma   90.00
#
_symmetry.space_group_name_H-M   'P 1'
#
loop_
_entity.id
_entity.type
_entity.pdbx_description
1 polymer ?
#
loop_
_entity_poly.entity_id
_entity_poly.type
_entity_poly.pdbx_seq_one_letter_code
_entity_poly.pdbx_strand_id
1 'polypeptide(L)' 'MKGEIQLLPPKLVAEIEFLELSSNGCVRGASFIGLREDKAAVEVQDEAFACEQVDEIARPLAA' A
#
# COMPACT_ATOMS: atom_id res chain seq x y z
N MET A 1 19.74 19.72 2.53
CA MET A 1 19.64 19.34 1.11
C MET A 1 18.23 19.72 0.66
N LYS A 2 18.07 20.70 -0.24
CA LYS A 2 16.76 21.03 -0.83
C LYS A 2 16.63 20.17 -2.07
N GLY A 3 15.95 19.03 -1.96
CA GLY A 3 15.59 18.21 -3.11
C GLY A 3 14.32 18.77 -3.71
N GLU A 4 14.37 19.15 -4.98
CA GLU A 4 13.16 19.44 -5.75
C GLU A 4 12.43 18.13 -6.02
N ILE A 5 11.12 18.10 -5.77
CA ILE A 5 10.31 16.90 -6.00
C ILE A 5 9.98 16.83 -7.49
N GLN A 6 10.53 15.85 -8.18
CA GLN A 6 10.17 15.56 -9.56
C GLN A 6 9.15 14.44 -9.61
N LEU A 7 7.99 14.70 -10.22
CA LEU A 7 6.96 13.69 -10.44
C LEU A 7 7.30 12.87 -11.69
N LEU A 8 7.15 11.55 -11.58
CA LEU A 8 7.39 10.59 -12.66
C LEU A 8 6.12 9.77 -12.93
N PRO A 9 5.96 9.20 -14.14
CA PRO A 9 4.90 8.24 -14.41
C PRO A 9 4.99 7.03 -13.47
N PRO A 10 3.86 6.53 -12.91
CA PRO A 10 3.84 5.44 -11.94
C PRO A 10 4.01 4.08 -12.63
N LYS A 11 5.22 3.82 -13.14
CA LYS A 11 5.58 2.59 -13.87
C LYS A 11 6.70 1.79 -13.20
N LEU A 12 7.49 2.45 -12.37
CA LEU A 12 8.67 1.86 -11.74
C LEU A 12 8.26 1.16 -10.45
N VAL A 13 8.75 -0.06 -10.27
CA VAL A 13 8.56 -0.85 -9.05
C VAL A 13 9.89 -0.95 -8.32
N ALA A 14 9.85 -0.76 -7.00
CA ALA A 14 11.00 -0.92 -6.11
C ALA A 14 10.68 -1.95 -5.03
N GLU A 15 11.69 -2.71 -4.65
CA GLU A 15 11.64 -3.57 -3.47
C GLU A 15 12.27 -2.83 -2.28
N ILE A 16 11.60 -2.94 -1.14
CA ILE A 16 12.02 -2.30 0.11
C ILE A 16 11.93 -3.30 1.26
N GLU A 17 12.80 -3.14 2.25
CA GLU A 17 12.63 -3.71 3.58
C GLU A 17 11.96 -2.67 4.48
N PHE A 18 11.06 -3.09 5.37
CA PHE A 18 10.41 -2.19 6.32
C PHE A 18 10.06 -2.89 7.62
N LEU A 19 9.80 -2.10 8.67
CA LEU A 19 9.49 -2.61 10.01
C LEU A 19 8.00 -2.89 10.18
N GLU A 20 7.15 -1.94 9.83
CA GLU A 20 5.70 -2.05 9.95
C GLU A 20 4.96 -1.09 8.99
N LEU A 21 3.68 -1.37 8.74
CA LEU A 21 2.72 -0.44 8.16
C LEU A 21 1.98 0.28 9.30
N SER A 22 1.86 1.61 9.23
CA SER A 22 0.98 2.33 10.15
C SER A 22 -0.49 2.24 9.74
N SER A 23 -1.38 2.61 10.66
CA SER A 23 -2.83 2.59 10.47
C SER A 23 -3.36 3.42 9.30
N ASN A 24 -2.56 4.34 8.76
CA ASN A 24 -2.85 5.15 7.58
C ASN A 24 -2.22 4.59 6.28
N GLY A 25 -1.64 3.38 6.31
CA GLY A 25 -1.00 2.74 5.16
C GLY A 25 0.40 3.23 4.84
N CYS A 26 1.05 4.02 5.71
CA CYS A 26 2.44 4.43 5.49
C CYS A 26 3.43 3.36 5.96
N VAL A 27 4.51 3.17 5.19
CA VAL A 27 5.62 2.28 5.54
C VAL A 27 6.56 2.95 6.53
N ARG A 28 6.87 2.27 7.65
CA ARG A 28 7.81 2.76 8.68
C ARG A 28 9.15 2.04 8.61
N GLY A 29 10.23 2.84 8.69
CA GLY A 29 11.59 2.33 8.65
C GLY A 29 11.99 1.74 7.29
N ALA A 30 11.47 2.31 6.19
CA ALA A 30 11.73 1.83 4.85
C ALA A 30 13.23 1.94 4.47
N SER A 31 13.78 0.85 3.95
CA SER A 31 15.12 0.77 3.37
C SER A 31 15.01 0.25 1.93
N PHE A 32 15.66 0.94 1.00
CA PHE A 32 15.64 0.57 -0.42
C PHE A 32 16.54 -0.64 -0.68
N ILE A 33 16.00 -1.68 -1.31
CA ILE A 33 16.76 -2.87 -1.72
C ILE A 33 17.18 -2.72 -3.18
N GLY A 34 16.24 -2.43 -4.08
CA GLY A 34 16.51 -2.39 -5.52
C GLY A 34 15.27 -2.12 -6.37
N LEU A 35 15.49 -1.92 -7.67
CA LEU A 35 14.40 -1.83 -8.65
C LEU A 35 13.97 -3.23 -9.11
N ARG A 36 12.68 -3.41 -9.33
CA ARG A 36 12.06 -4.64 -9.83
C ARG A 36 11.55 -4.40 -11.24
N GLU A 37 12.48 -4.39 -12.20
CA GLU A 37 12.17 -4.23 -13.63
C GLU A 37 11.37 -5.41 -14.19
N ASP A 38 11.37 -6.54 -13.47
CA ASP A 38 10.63 -7.76 -13.79
C ASP A 38 9.12 -7.67 -13.50
N LYS A 39 8.67 -6.66 -12.73
CA LYS A 39 7.28 -6.53 -12.26
C LYS A 39 6.61 -5.30 -12.83
N ALA A 40 5.32 -5.42 -13.15
CA ALA A 40 4.51 -4.30 -13.56
C ALA A 40 3.92 -3.56 -12.35
N ALA A 41 3.81 -2.23 -12.44
CA ALA A 41 3.25 -1.42 -11.35
C ALA A 41 1.82 -1.81 -10.95
N VAL A 42 1.03 -2.36 -11.88
CA VAL A 42 -0.35 -2.83 -11.63
C VAL A 42 -0.41 -4.11 -10.79
N GLU A 43 0.70 -4.83 -10.64
CA GLU A 43 0.78 -6.07 -9.85
C GLU A 43 1.14 -5.80 -8.38
N VAL A 44 1.59 -4.58 -8.08
CA VAL A 44 1.88 -4.16 -6.70
C VAL A 44 0.57 -3.87 -6.00
N GLN A 45 0.28 -4.62 -4.94
CA GLN A 45 -0.90 -4.47 -4.11
C GLN A 45 -0.47 -4.29 -2.66
N ASP A 46 -1.26 -3.54 -1.90
CA ASP A 46 -1.09 -3.46 -0.46
C ASP A 46 -1.24 -4.87 0.13
N GLU A 47 -0.42 -5.18 1.13
CA GLU A 47 -0.61 -6.37 1.91
C GLU A 47 -1.99 -6.25 2.56
N ALA A 48 -2.92 -7.10 2.16
CA ALA A 48 -4.30 -6.99 2.59
C ALA A 48 -4.34 -7.00 4.12
N PHE A 49 -4.62 -5.84 4.73
CA PHE A 49 -5.55 -5.89 5.85
C PHE A 49 -6.75 -6.61 5.28
N ALA A 50 -7.11 -7.77 5.81
CA ALA A 50 -8.36 -8.40 5.46
C ALA A 50 -9.45 -7.37 5.79
N CYS A 51 -9.85 -6.58 4.79
CA CYS A 51 -11.08 -5.84 4.82
C CYS A 51 -12.13 -6.94 4.88
N GLU A 52 -12.58 -7.29 6.07
CA GLU A 52 -13.77 -8.10 6.26
C GLU A 52 -14.93 -7.31 5.63
N GLN A 53 -15.14 -7.52 4.34
CA GLN A 53 -16.37 -7.15 3.67
C GLN A 53 -17.42 -8.16 4.11
N VAL A 54 -18.23 -7.81 5.09
CA VAL A 54 -19.63 -7.37 4.91
C VAL A 54 -20.21 -7.00 6.28
N ASP A 55 -20.37 -5.70 6.54
CA ASP A 55 -21.40 -5.26 7.50
C ASP A 55 -22.77 -5.55 6.86
N GLU A 56 -23.29 -6.75 7.07
CA GLU A 56 -24.70 -7.04 6.81
C GLU A 56 -25.50 -6.27 7.85
N ILE A 57 -25.90 -5.05 7.50
CA ILE A 57 -26.70 -4.16 8.32
C ILE A 57 -27.97 -4.92 8.71
N ALA A 58 -28.03 -5.39 9.96
CA ALA A 58 -29.16 -6.12 10.49
C ALA A 58 -30.43 -5.27 10.32
N ARG A 59 -31.38 -5.75 9.49
CA ARG A 59 -32.70 -5.14 9.40
C ARG A 59 -33.36 -5.24 10.78
N PRO A 60 -33.91 -4.15 11.33
CA PRO A 60 -34.59 -4.22 12.62
C PRO A 60 -35.81 -5.14 12.49
N LEU A 61 -35.99 -6.02 13.48
CA LEU A 61 -37.18 -6.85 13.60
C LEU A 61 -38.38 -5.91 13.81
N ALA A 62 -39.25 -5.82 12.81
CA ALA A 62 -40.51 -5.09 12.91
C ALA A 62 -41.34 -5.69 14.06
N ALA A 63 -41.88 -4.80 14.90
CA ALA A 63 -42.65 -5.09 16.11
C ALA A 63 -44.03 -5.71 15.84
#